data_AF-A0A665X2I7-F1
#
_entry.id   AF-A0A665X2I7-F1
#
_cell.length_a   1.000
_cell.length_b   1.000
_cell.length_c   1.000
_cell.angle_alpha   90.00
_cell.angle_beta   90.00
_cell.angle_gamma   90.00
#
_symmetry.space_group_name_H-M   'P 1'
#
loop_
_entity.id
_entity.type
_entity.pdbx_description
1 polymer ?
#
loop_
_entity_poly.entity_id
_entity_poly.type
_entity_poly.pdbx_seq_one_letter_code
_entity_poly.pdbx_strand_id
1 'polypeptide(L)'
;PEAQHVMSYHNMGHCTEDPRDEPVMTELSVHREPPLYQEPFYQNCHAAQNHYQEPIYQQNIGEQQPGRPPKHQAEEGETHEEEDEAEAAKKAKRVLNRFNGMSVAEVMAKTLPDVITYNLDILIIGINPGLLSAFKGHHYPNPGNHFWKCLFLSGLTDQQLNYMHDQSLPEKYSIGFTNMVERTTPGSKDLSSKEIREGGRQLLDKLQKYKPLIAAFNGKGIYEIFCKETFGVKAKNLEFGLQPYKIPETETVCYLMPSSSPRCAQFPRAQDKVHFYIKLKELRDQMKGLVPSHEVVETEYSFDLQLAKEDAKRIAIKEEQVDPEYESCSGLPNEVKQSSNITD
;
A
#
# COMPACT_ATOMS: atom_id res chain seq x y z
N PRO A 1 15.17 -33.37 5.46
CA PRO A 1 13.74 -33.23 5.77
C PRO A 1 13.55 -32.04 6.71
N GLU A 2 13.47 -30.85 6.12
CA GLU A 2 13.49 -29.57 6.84
C GLU A 2 12.07 -29.03 7.03
N ALA A 3 11.83 -28.53 8.23
CA ALA A 3 10.53 -28.10 8.73
C ALA A 3 10.09 -26.77 8.11
N GLN A 4 8.85 -26.74 7.63
CA GLN A 4 8.15 -25.56 7.13
C GLN A 4 7.78 -24.63 8.31
N HIS A 5 8.12 -23.35 8.17
CA HIS A 5 7.74 -22.33 9.13
C HIS A 5 6.40 -21.73 8.69
N VAL A 6 5.31 -22.25 9.26
CA VAL A 6 3.95 -21.69 9.14
C VAL A 6 3.73 -20.77 10.33
N MET A 7 3.57 -19.47 10.08
CA MET A 7 3.18 -18.51 11.12
C MET A 7 1.66 -18.58 11.31
N SER A 8 1.21 -19.19 12.40
CA SER A 8 -0.16 -19.12 12.90
C SER A 8 -0.22 -18.12 14.05
N TYR A 9 -1.17 -17.19 14.01
CA TYR A 9 -1.43 -16.25 15.11
C TYR A 9 -2.63 -16.76 15.91
N HIS A 10 -2.40 -17.16 17.16
CA HIS A 10 -3.45 -17.54 18.11
C HIS A 10 -3.67 -16.43 19.14
N ASN A 11 -4.94 -16.12 19.39
CA ASN A 11 -5.43 -15.27 20.46
C ASN A 11 -6.21 -16.16 21.45
N MET A 12 -5.90 -16.07 22.75
CA MET A 12 -6.63 -16.73 23.83
C MET A 12 -7.04 -15.66 24.84
N GLY A 13 -8.34 -15.45 24.98
CA GLY A 13 -8.92 -14.56 25.98
C GLY A 13 -10.45 -14.56 25.89
N HIS A 14 -11.10 -15.45 26.62
CA HIS A 14 -12.51 -15.30 26.99
C HIS A 14 -12.66 -15.50 28.49
N CYS A 15 -12.95 -14.39 29.18
CA CYS A 15 -13.62 -14.34 30.47
C CYS A 15 -15.13 -14.52 30.25
N THR A 16 -15.79 -15.25 31.16
CA THR A 16 -17.25 -15.29 31.30
C THR A 16 -17.62 -14.94 32.74
N GLU A 17 -18.54 -13.99 32.88
CA GLU A 17 -19.21 -13.54 34.12
C GLU A 17 -20.28 -14.55 34.58
N ASP A 18 -20.55 -14.64 35.89
CA ASP A 18 -21.88 -14.39 36.53
C ASP A 18 -21.78 -14.49 38.10
N PRO A 19 -22.79 -14.13 38.94
CA PRO A 19 -22.58 -13.31 40.13
C PRO A 19 -23.15 -13.92 41.44
N ARG A 20 -23.14 -13.11 42.50
CA ARG A 20 -23.82 -13.22 43.82
C ARG A 20 -23.04 -13.92 44.93
N ASP A 21 -22.61 -13.17 45.94
CA ASP A 21 -23.33 -12.97 47.21
C ASP A 21 -22.48 -12.13 48.20
N GLU A 22 -23.13 -11.17 48.87
CA GLU A 22 -22.59 -10.42 50.02
C GLU A 22 -22.69 -11.28 51.31
N PRO A 23 -21.80 -11.09 52.31
CA PRO A 23 -22.16 -10.16 53.40
C PRO A 23 -21.00 -9.43 54.14
N VAL A 24 -21.28 -8.18 54.53
CA VAL A 24 -21.11 -7.52 55.85
C VAL A 24 -19.76 -7.60 56.62
N MET A 25 -19.09 -6.43 56.64
CA MET A 25 -18.39 -5.69 57.74
C MET A 25 -17.48 -6.41 58.75
N THR A 26 -16.20 -5.97 58.82
CA THR A 26 -15.58 -5.46 60.07
C THR A 26 -14.30 -4.63 59.80
N GLU A 27 -14.10 -3.63 60.66
CA GLU A 27 -13.03 -2.62 60.71
C GLU A 27 -11.60 -3.17 60.97
N LEU A 28 -10.56 -2.43 60.54
CA LEU A 28 -9.57 -1.74 61.39
C LEU A 28 -8.29 -1.34 60.63
N SER A 29 -7.90 -0.08 60.81
CA SER A 29 -6.69 0.62 60.35
C SER A 29 -5.37 0.02 60.86
N VAL A 30 -4.28 0.05 60.08
CA VAL A 30 -3.00 0.68 60.49
C VAL A 30 -2.01 0.86 59.32
N HIS A 31 -1.39 2.04 59.27
CA HIS A 31 -0.19 2.39 58.48
C HIS A 31 1.03 1.50 58.78
N ARG A 32 1.82 1.15 57.76
CA ARG A 32 3.30 1.17 57.83
C ARG A 32 3.98 1.00 56.46
N GLU A 33 4.75 2.01 56.05
CA GLU A 33 5.95 1.93 55.20
C GLU A 33 7.14 2.46 56.04
N PRO A 34 8.42 2.36 55.63
CA PRO A 34 9.12 1.38 54.78
C PRO A 34 10.38 0.81 55.52
N PRO A 35 11.33 0.12 54.85
CA PRO A 35 12.63 0.79 54.67
C PRO A 35 13.35 0.52 53.33
N LEU A 36 14.33 1.40 53.08
CA LEU A 36 15.24 1.49 51.95
C LEU A 36 16.41 0.46 51.96
N TYR A 37 17.01 0.33 50.76
CA TYR A 37 18.42 -0.05 50.45
C TYR A 37 18.87 -1.52 50.59
N GLN A 38 19.18 -2.18 49.45
CA GLN A 38 20.55 -2.44 48.96
C GLN A 38 20.57 -3.38 47.73
N GLU A 39 21.36 -3.03 46.71
CA GLU A 39 21.84 -3.94 45.67
C GLU A 39 22.76 -5.02 46.23
N PRO A 40 22.91 -6.15 45.51
CA PRO A 40 24.26 -6.54 45.14
C PRO A 40 24.41 -7.09 43.71
N PHE A 41 25.38 -6.51 43.00
CA PHE A 41 26.57 -7.14 42.43
C PHE A 41 26.44 -8.45 41.61
N TYR A 42 26.90 -8.28 40.37
CA TYR A 42 27.28 -9.28 39.37
C TYR A 42 28.25 -10.35 39.88
N GLN A 43 28.03 -11.59 39.42
CA GLN A 43 29.12 -12.53 39.16
C GLN A 43 28.89 -13.35 37.87
N ASN A 44 29.80 -13.10 36.93
CA ASN A 44 30.24 -13.83 35.73
C ASN A 44 29.81 -15.29 35.53
N CYS A 45 29.58 -15.65 34.26
CA CYS A 45 30.33 -16.71 33.55
C CYS A 45 30.29 -16.52 32.02
N HIS A 46 31.46 -16.13 31.46
CA HIS A 46 32.12 -16.53 30.20
C HIS A 46 31.26 -16.80 28.94
N ALA A 47 31.30 -15.93 27.91
CA ALA A 47 32.37 -15.78 26.90
C ALA A 47 32.43 -16.93 25.87
N ALA A 48 31.86 -16.67 24.69
CA ALA A 48 32.27 -17.28 23.42
C ALA A 48 32.36 -16.15 22.38
N GLN A 49 33.58 -15.66 22.17
CA GLN A 49 33.95 -14.85 21.03
C GLN A 49 33.94 -15.74 19.80
N ASN A 50 33.23 -15.35 18.74
CA ASN A 50 33.57 -15.81 17.39
C ASN A 50 33.71 -14.60 16.48
N HIS A 51 34.93 -14.53 15.94
CA HIS A 51 35.50 -13.49 15.13
C HIS A 51 34.77 -13.35 13.79
N TYR A 52 34.46 -12.12 13.44
CA TYR A 52 34.30 -11.69 12.05
C TYR A 52 35.66 -11.73 11.34
N GLN A 53 35.73 -12.39 10.19
CA GLN A 53 36.85 -12.27 9.24
C GLN A 53 36.33 -11.70 7.92
N GLU A 54 36.87 -10.54 7.54
CA GLU A 54 36.79 -9.98 6.19
C GLU A 54 37.68 -10.78 5.22
N PRO A 55 37.30 -10.96 3.94
CA PRO A 55 38.21 -11.48 2.94
C PRO A 55 39.17 -10.41 2.44
N ILE A 56 40.46 -10.68 2.62
CA ILE A 56 41.60 -9.90 2.13
C ILE A 56 41.82 -10.15 0.62
N TYR A 57 42.13 -9.06 -0.08
CA TYR A 57 42.66 -9.01 -1.45
C TYR A 57 43.96 -9.82 -1.59
N GLN A 58 44.02 -10.71 -2.59
CA GLN A 58 45.28 -11.25 -3.10
C GLN A 58 45.54 -10.73 -4.51
N GLN A 59 46.60 -9.93 -4.63
CA GLN A 59 47.28 -9.59 -5.87
C GLN A 59 48.07 -10.81 -6.36
N ASN A 60 47.95 -11.14 -7.65
CA ASN A 60 48.94 -11.96 -8.36
C ASN A 60 49.31 -11.27 -9.68
N ILE A 61 50.58 -10.87 -9.78
CA ILE A 61 51.35 -10.64 -11.01
C ILE A 61 52.31 -11.85 -11.05
N GLY A 62 52.58 -12.59 -12.12
CA GLY A 62 52.17 -12.64 -13.52
C GLY A 62 53.17 -13.60 -14.19
N GLU A 63 52.79 -14.34 -15.23
CA GLU A 63 53.69 -14.77 -16.33
C GLU A 63 52.95 -15.57 -17.42
N GLN A 64 52.98 -14.97 -18.62
CA GLN A 64 53.15 -15.54 -19.97
C GLN A 64 52.09 -16.44 -20.64
N GLN A 65 51.72 -16.00 -21.84
CA GLN A 65 50.75 -16.56 -22.79
C GLN A 65 51.21 -17.89 -23.42
N PRO A 66 50.26 -18.67 -23.98
CA PRO A 66 50.29 -18.79 -25.44
C PRO A 66 48.90 -18.80 -26.12
N GLY A 67 48.82 -18.12 -27.27
CA GLY A 67 48.13 -18.63 -28.47
C GLY A 67 46.61 -18.42 -28.61
N ARG A 68 46.24 -17.40 -29.38
CA ARG A 68 44.90 -17.18 -29.97
C ARG A 68 44.61 -18.21 -31.08
N PRO A 69 43.47 -18.94 -31.08
CA PRO A 69 42.97 -19.59 -32.28
C PRO A 69 42.05 -18.65 -33.09
N PRO A 70 41.85 -18.89 -34.39
CA PRO A 70 41.30 -17.89 -35.32
C PRO A 70 39.79 -17.70 -35.18
N LYS A 71 39.32 -16.50 -35.54
CA LYS A 71 37.91 -16.18 -35.80
C LYS A 71 37.33 -17.14 -36.84
N HIS A 72 36.30 -17.89 -36.47
CA HIS A 72 35.21 -18.21 -37.38
C HIS A 72 34.12 -17.15 -37.19
N GLN A 73 33.86 -16.38 -38.25
CA GLN A 73 32.68 -15.53 -38.40
C GLN A 73 31.53 -16.33 -39.01
N ALA A 74 30.31 -15.80 -38.79
CA ALA A 74 29.01 -16.15 -39.37
C ALA A 74 28.32 -17.36 -38.68
N GLU A 75 27.08 -17.31 -38.19
CA GLU A 75 25.95 -16.42 -38.55
C GLU A 75 24.76 -16.67 -37.58
N GLU A 76 24.87 -16.41 -36.27
CA GLU A 76 23.70 -16.53 -35.33
C GLU A 76 23.71 -15.45 -34.21
N GLY A 77 24.45 -14.36 -34.39
CA GLY A 77 24.61 -13.30 -33.38
C GLY A 77 23.86 -11.99 -33.66
N GLU A 78 23.37 -11.79 -34.89
CA GLU A 78 22.78 -10.51 -35.31
C GLU A 78 21.30 -10.36 -34.88
N THR A 79 20.57 -11.47 -34.70
CA THR A 79 19.15 -11.42 -34.32
C THR A 79 18.93 -11.03 -32.85
N HIS A 80 19.83 -11.39 -31.94
CA HIS A 80 19.66 -11.12 -30.52
C HIS A 80 20.06 -9.68 -30.15
N GLU A 81 21.10 -9.13 -30.79
CA GLU A 81 21.55 -7.74 -30.58
C GLU A 81 20.58 -6.71 -31.19
N GLU A 82 20.01 -6.99 -32.38
CA GLU A 82 18.98 -6.14 -32.99
C GLU A 82 17.65 -6.17 -32.21
N GLU A 83 17.26 -7.31 -31.64
CA GLU A 83 16.09 -7.42 -30.77
C GLU A 83 16.27 -6.66 -29.45
N ASP A 84 17.45 -6.76 -28.82
CA ASP A 84 17.79 -6.02 -27.61
C ASP A 84 17.88 -4.51 -27.85
N GLU A 85 18.46 -4.06 -28.99
CA GLU A 85 18.48 -2.64 -29.37
C GLU A 85 17.08 -2.11 -29.72
N ALA A 86 16.26 -2.90 -30.42
CA ALA A 86 14.88 -2.54 -30.71
C ALA A 86 14.03 -2.49 -29.42
N GLU A 87 14.25 -3.40 -28.47
CA GLU A 87 13.58 -3.40 -27.17
C GLU A 87 14.06 -2.21 -26.31
N ALA A 88 15.35 -1.90 -26.31
CA ALA A 88 15.91 -0.73 -25.64
C ALA A 88 15.37 0.58 -26.24
N ALA A 89 15.28 0.68 -27.57
CA ALA A 89 14.70 1.82 -28.27
C ALA A 89 13.19 1.96 -28.00
N LYS A 90 12.44 0.84 -27.97
CA LYS A 90 11.02 0.81 -27.58
C LYS A 90 10.85 1.24 -26.12
N LYS A 91 11.68 0.75 -25.19
CA LYS A 91 11.68 1.18 -23.77
C LYS A 91 12.00 2.66 -23.64
N ALA A 92 13.00 3.17 -24.36
CA ALA A 92 13.35 4.59 -24.36
C ALA A 92 12.22 5.47 -24.92
N LYS A 93 11.59 5.05 -26.03
CA LYS A 93 10.43 5.72 -26.62
C LYS A 93 9.20 5.68 -25.70
N ARG A 94 8.98 4.57 -24.98
CA ARG A 94 7.92 4.40 -23.98
C ARG A 94 8.16 5.27 -22.74
N VAL A 95 9.41 5.47 -22.34
CA VAL A 95 9.79 6.42 -21.28
C VAL A 95 9.51 7.86 -21.72
N LEU A 96 9.86 8.23 -22.95
CA LEU A 96 9.63 9.57 -23.50
C LEU A 96 8.14 9.89 -23.65
N ASN A 97 7.29 8.89 -23.96
CA ASN A 97 5.86 9.09 -24.19
C ASN A 97 4.96 8.70 -23.00
N ARG A 98 5.53 8.40 -21.83
CA ARG A 98 4.75 7.99 -20.64
C ARG A 98 3.77 9.07 -20.16
N PHE A 99 4.09 10.34 -20.40
CA PHE A 99 3.34 11.50 -19.95
C PHE A 99 2.97 12.43 -21.12
N ASN A 100 2.71 11.87 -22.30
CA ASN A 100 2.33 12.60 -23.52
C ASN A 100 3.25 13.81 -23.81
N GLY A 101 4.57 13.62 -23.69
CA GLY A 101 5.58 14.66 -23.93
C GLY A 101 5.93 15.55 -22.74
N MET A 102 5.25 15.42 -21.59
CA MET A 102 5.62 16.12 -20.36
C MET A 102 6.85 15.48 -19.69
N SER A 103 7.80 16.31 -19.24
CA SER A 103 8.97 15.83 -18.50
C SER A 103 8.59 15.35 -17.09
N VAL A 104 9.41 14.48 -16.51
CA VAL A 104 9.22 14.00 -15.12
C VAL A 104 9.22 15.17 -14.13
N ALA A 105 10.07 16.18 -14.35
CA ALA A 105 10.15 17.36 -13.48
C ALA A 105 8.85 18.18 -13.48
N GLU A 106 8.24 18.38 -14.65
CA GLU A 106 6.95 19.06 -14.78
C GLU A 106 5.82 18.27 -14.12
N VAL A 107 5.83 16.93 -14.26
CA VAL A 107 4.86 16.06 -13.56
C VAL A 107 5.05 16.13 -12.04
N MET A 108 6.28 16.16 -11.54
CA MET A 108 6.58 16.26 -10.10
C MET A 108 6.20 17.62 -9.52
N ALA A 109 6.13 18.68 -10.34
CA ALA A 109 5.65 20.00 -9.93
C ALA A 109 4.12 20.07 -9.79
N LYS A 110 3.37 19.10 -10.35
CA LYS A 110 1.91 19.02 -10.16
C LYS A 110 1.56 18.42 -8.79
N THR A 111 0.42 18.82 -8.27
CA THR A 111 -0.25 18.17 -7.14
C THR A 111 -1.49 17.44 -7.61
N LEU A 112 -2.06 16.60 -6.75
CA LEU A 112 -3.34 15.93 -6.98
C LEU A 112 -4.36 16.52 -6.00
N PRO A 113 -5.45 17.13 -6.48
CA PRO A 113 -6.51 17.63 -5.61
C PRO A 113 -7.16 16.52 -4.78
N ASP A 114 -7.50 16.84 -3.53
CA ASP A 114 -8.32 15.98 -2.71
C ASP A 114 -9.73 15.87 -3.30
N VAL A 115 -10.34 14.69 -3.14
CA VAL A 115 -11.74 14.43 -3.47
C VAL A 115 -12.46 14.18 -2.16
N ILE A 116 -12.88 15.27 -1.51
CA ILE A 116 -13.34 15.23 -0.12
C ILE A 116 -14.57 16.11 0.06
N THR A 117 -15.53 15.63 0.85
CA THR A 117 -16.75 16.34 1.21
C THR A 117 -17.15 15.95 2.64
N TYR A 118 -18.19 16.59 3.18
CA TYR A 118 -18.77 16.25 4.47
C TYR A 118 -19.59 14.95 4.38
N ASN A 119 -19.83 14.29 5.52
CA ASN A 119 -20.67 13.09 5.63
C ASN A 119 -20.18 11.88 4.82
N LEU A 120 -18.86 11.75 4.65
CA LEU A 120 -18.26 10.55 4.05
C LEU A 120 -18.30 9.37 5.04
N ASP A 121 -18.57 8.19 4.52
CA ASP A 121 -18.43 6.94 5.26
C ASP A 121 -16.94 6.60 5.40
N ILE A 122 -16.18 6.71 4.31
CA ILE A 122 -14.76 6.34 4.25
C ILE A 122 -13.97 7.47 3.59
N LEU A 123 -12.88 7.90 4.20
CA LEU A 123 -11.85 8.71 3.56
C LEU A 123 -10.60 7.86 3.36
N ILE A 124 -10.27 7.56 2.11
CA ILE A 124 -9.03 6.85 1.75
C ILE A 124 -7.86 7.83 1.83
N ILE A 125 -6.86 7.49 2.63
CA ILE A 125 -5.68 8.31 2.88
C ILE A 125 -4.47 7.63 2.27
N GLY A 126 -4.03 8.12 1.12
CA GLY A 126 -2.79 7.70 0.47
C GLY A 126 -1.55 8.32 1.09
N ILE A 127 -0.37 7.87 0.65
CA ILE A 127 0.91 8.42 1.10
C ILE A 127 1.12 9.79 0.45
N ASN A 128 1.25 9.79 -0.86
CA ASN A 128 1.41 10.97 -1.70
C ASN A 128 1.09 10.60 -3.15
N PRO A 129 0.83 11.59 -4.03
CA PRO A 129 0.57 11.30 -5.43
C PRO A 129 1.78 10.66 -6.10
N GLY A 130 1.55 9.54 -6.79
CA GLY A 130 2.52 8.99 -7.73
C GLY A 130 2.54 9.80 -9.03
N LEU A 131 3.61 9.67 -9.83
CA LEU A 131 3.75 10.39 -11.10
C LEU A 131 2.52 10.29 -12.02
N LEU A 132 1.95 9.08 -12.17
CA LEU A 132 0.78 8.91 -13.05
C LEU A 132 -0.49 9.54 -12.47
N SER A 133 -0.63 9.55 -11.14
CA SER A 133 -1.73 10.26 -10.46
C SER A 133 -1.65 11.76 -10.69
N ALA A 134 -0.46 12.35 -10.52
CA ALA A 134 -0.23 13.76 -10.75
C ALA A 134 -0.39 14.14 -12.23
N PHE A 135 0.08 13.29 -13.15
CA PHE A 135 -0.06 13.50 -14.58
C PHE A 135 -1.53 13.45 -15.02
N LYS A 136 -2.26 12.39 -14.64
CA LYS A 136 -3.68 12.22 -15.03
C LYS A 136 -4.64 13.09 -14.22
N GLY A 137 -4.24 13.59 -13.06
CA GLY A 137 -5.12 14.35 -12.16
C GLY A 137 -6.15 13.49 -11.44
N HIS A 138 -5.90 12.19 -11.30
CA HIS A 138 -6.83 11.23 -10.71
C HIS A 138 -6.15 10.29 -9.70
N HIS A 139 -6.97 9.76 -8.78
CA HIS A 139 -6.52 8.86 -7.72
C HIS A 139 -6.29 7.43 -8.22
N TYR A 140 -5.12 6.88 -7.89
CA TYR A 140 -4.71 5.50 -8.21
C TYR A 140 -4.87 5.04 -9.69
N PRO A 141 -4.42 5.79 -10.71
CA PRO A 141 -4.65 5.45 -12.11
C PRO A 141 -3.62 4.49 -12.72
N ASN A 142 -2.61 4.08 -11.95
CA ASN A 142 -1.62 3.12 -12.41
C ASN A 142 -2.31 1.75 -12.57
N PRO A 143 -2.29 1.13 -13.77
CA PRO A 143 -2.90 -0.18 -13.99
C PRO A 143 -2.42 -1.25 -12.99
N GLY A 144 -1.14 -1.18 -12.59
CA GLY A 144 -0.59 -2.09 -11.58
C GLY A 144 -1.02 -1.77 -10.14
N ASN A 145 -1.74 -0.66 -9.88
CA ASN A 145 -2.24 -0.37 -8.53
C ASN A 145 -3.48 -1.20 -8.22
N HIS A 146 -3.48 -1.87 -7.08
CA HIS A 146 -4.55 -2.79 -6.71
C HIS A 146 -5.82 -2.09 -6.18
N PHE A 147 -5.81 -0.77 -5.95
CA PHE A 147 -6.90 -0.05 -5.26
C PHE A 147 -8.27 -0.32 -5.89
N TRP A 148 -8.44 0.01 -7.17
CA TRP A 148 -9.72 -0.12 -7.86
C TRP A 148 -10.19 -1.58 -7.99
N LYS A 149 -9.25 -2.52 -8.17
CA LYS A 149 -9.55 -3.96 -8.18
C LYS A 149 -9.99 -4.45 -6.80
N CYS A 150 -9.31 -4.05 -5.72
CA CYS A 150 -9.70 -4.41 -4.35
C CYS A 150 -11.04 -3.79 -3.94
N LEU A 151 -11.32 -2.55 -4.39
CA LEU A 151 -12.58 -1.87 -4.12
C LEU A 151 -13.78 -2.62 -4.72
N PHE A 152 -13.62 -3.17 -5.92
CA PHE A 152 -14.63 -4.02 -6.56
C PHE A 152 -14.72 -5.40 -5.91
N LEU A 153 -13.60 -6.11 -5.77
CA LEU A 153 -13.58 -7.49 -5.26
C LEU A 153 -14.08 -7.61 -3.80
N SER A 154 -13.99 -6.54 -3.01
CA SER A 154 -14.53 -6.50 -1.64
C SER A 154 -16.03 -6.19 -1.56
N GLY A 155 -16.66 -5.80 -2.68
CA GLY A 155 -18.05 -5.36 -2.71
C GLY A 155 -18.27 -3.97 -2.07
N LEU A 156 -17.22 -3.17 -1.86
CA LEU A 156 -17.37 -1.74 -1.53
C LEU A 156 -18.00 -0.95 -2.68
N THR A 157 -17.81 -1.45 -3.90
CA THR A 157 -18.48 -1.01 -5.13
C THR A 157 -19.14 -2.19 -5.80
N ASP A 158 -20.28 -1.95 -6.45
CA ASP A 158 -21.11 -2.92 -7.16
C ASP A 158 -20.58 -3.28 -8.56
N GLN A 159 -19.70 -2.45 -9.11
CA GLN A 159 -19.12 -2.60 -10.44
C GLN A 159 -17.61 -2.28 -10.43
N GLN A 160 -16.88 -2.83 -11.40
CA GLN A 160 -15.45 -2.53 -11.54
C GLN A 160 -15.25 -1.11 -12.06
N LEU A 161 -14.95 -0.19 -11.14
CA LEU A 161 -14.60 1.19 -11.46
C LEU A 161 -13.12 1.33 -11.82
N ASN A 162 -12.77 2.50 -12.33
CA ASN A 162 -11.38 2.93 -12.59
C ASN A 162 -11.18 4.37 -12.12
N TYR A 163 -9.97 4.89 -12.27
CA TYR A 163 -9.59 6.22 -11.79
C TYR A 163 -10.44 7.38 -12.31
N MET A 164 -11.08 7.27 -13.48
CA MET A 164 -11.97 8.30 -14.01
C MET A 164 -13.23 8.50 -13.16
N HIS A 165 -13.52 7.56 -12.26
CA HIS A 165 -14.71 7.59 -11.42
C HIS A 165 -14.47 8.23 -10.06
N ASP A 166 -13.23 8.57 -9.71
CA ASP A 166 -12.86 9.07 -8.38
C ASP A 166 -13.72 10.25 -7.89
N GLN A 167 -14.01 11.22 -8.75
CA GLN A 167 -14.86 12.37 -8.45
C GLN A 167 -16.31 12.01 -8.10
N SER A 168 -16.80 10.86 -8.58
CA SER A 168 -18.19 10.42 -8.35
C SER A 168 -18.37 9.55 -7.10
N LEU A 169 -17.26 9.04 -6.53
CA LEU A 169 -17.30 8.16 -5.38
C LEU A 169 -17.89 8.80 -4.11
N PRO A 170 -17.63 10.08 -3.81
CA PRO A 170 -18.24 10.74 -2.66
C PRO A 170 -19.77 10.70 -2.68
N GLU A 171 -20.36 10.94 -3.85
CA GLU A 171 -21.81 10.98 -4.02
C GLU A 171 -22.40 9.57 -4.06
N LYS A 172 -21.81 8.66 -4.84
CA LYS A 172 -22.39 7.32 -5.08
C LYS A 172 -22.13 6.32 -3.96
N TYR A 173 -20.97 6.39 -3.30
CA TYR A 173 -20.52 5.38 -2.34
C TYR A 173 -20.12 5.97 -0.99
N SER A 174 -20.19 7.31 -0.81
CA SER A 174 -19.70 7.99 0.39
C SER A 174 -18.21 7.72 0.66
N ILE A 175 -17.40 7.59 -0.40
CA ILE A 175 -15.95 7.36 -0.33
C ILE A 175 -15.21 8.58 -0.89
N GLY A 176 -14.29 9.15 -0.11
CA GLY A 176 -13.41 10.24 -0.55
C GLY A 176 -11.94 9.85 -0.59
N PHE A 177 -11.11 10.78 -1.05
CA PHE A 177 -9.67 10.63 -1.24
C PHE A 177 -8.88 11.85 -0.74
N THR A 178 -7.79 11.59 -0.04
CA THR A 178 -6.75 12.56 0.30
C THR A 178 -5.41 11.84 0.34
N ASN A 179 -4.31 12.59 0.43
CA ASN A 179 -3.00 12.06 0.78
C ASN A 179 -2.46 12.67 2.08
N MET A 180 -1.54 11.96 2.73
CA MET A 180 -0.76 12.49 3.83
C MET A 180 0.15 13.64 3.38
N VAL A 181 0.82 13.48 2.24
CA VAL A 181 1.72 14.48 1.67
C VAL A 181 1.26 14.89 0.28
N GLU A 182 1.20 16.18 0.01
CA GLU A 182 0.68 16.74 -1.25
C GLU A 182 1.69 16.65 -2.41
N ARG A 183 3.00 16.63 -2.10
CA ARG A 183 4.06 16.61 -3.11
C ARG A 183 4.10 15.30 -3.88
N THR A 184 4.11 15.41 -5.20
CA THR A 184 4.25 14.27 -6.11
C THR A 184 5.67 13.71 -6.11
N THR A 185 5.80 12.39 -6.00
CA THR A 185 7.09 11.69 -6.15
C THR A 185 6.96 10.36 -6.91
N PRO A 186 8.06 9.81 -7.46
CA PRO A 186 8.09 8.46 -7.99
C PRO A 186 7.71 7.39 -6.95
N GLY A 187 8.18 7.55 -5.71
CA GLY A 187 7.83 6.68 -4.60
C GLY A 187 7.89 7.34 -3.22
N SER A 188 7.31 6.67 -2.24
CA SER A 188 7.25 7.16 -0.86
C SER A 188 8.62 7.28 -0.18
N LYS A 189 9.65 6.60 -0.71
CA LYS A 189 11.03 6.70 -0.22
C LYS A 189 11.66 8.07 -0.49
N ASP A 190 11.09 8.85 -1.41
CA ASP A 190 11.57 10.19 -1.80
C ASP A 190 10.99 11.31 -0.91
N LEU A 191 10.23 10.93 0.12
CA LEU A 191 9.66 11.84 1.11
C LEU A 191 10.53 11.88 2.36
N SER A 192 10.83 13.09 2.84
CA SER A 192 11.52 13.25 4.10
C SER A 192 10.58 13.03 5.30
N SER A 193 11.13 12.59 6.43
CA SER A 193 10.35 12.47 7.67
C SER A 193 9.79 13.81 8.17
N LYS A 194 10.35 14.95 7.74
CA LYS A 194 9.81 16.27 8.05
C LYS A 194 8.53 16.53 7.28
N GLU A 195 8.51 16.21 5.98
CA GLU A 195 7.33 16.38 5.13
C GLU A 195 6.18 15.50 5.57
N ILE A 196 6.44 14.24 5.94
CA ILE A 196 5.37 13.33 6.38
C ILE A 196 4.77 13.80 7.72
N ARG A 197 5.58 14.33 8.64
CA ARG A 197 5.08 14.89 9.90
C ARG A 197 4.22 16.14 9.70
N GLU A 198 4.68 17.07 8.85
CA GLU A 198 3.88 18.25 8.51
C GLU A 198 2.59 17.86 7.78
N GLY A 199 2.68 16.91 6.86
CA GLY A 199 1.51 16.30 6.20
C GLY A 199 0.53 15.68 7.20
N GLY A 200 1.03 15.03 8.25
CA GLY A 200 0.21 14.51 9.35
C GLY A 200 -0.58 15.58 10.08
N ARG A 201 0.01 16.74 10.33
CA ARG A 201 -0.68 17.87 10.95
C ARG A 201 -1.78 18.42 10.04
N GLN A 202 -1.50 18.58 8.75
CA GLN A 202 -2.48 19.06 7.77
C GLN A 202 -3.62 18.05 7.55
N LEU A 203 -3.30 16.76 7.56
CA LEU A 203 -4.28 15.68 7.48
C LEU A 203 -5.19 15.69 8.71
N LEU A 204 -4.66 15.92 9.90
CA LEU A 204 -5.46 16.06 11.11
C LEU A 204 -6.47 17.21 10.99
N ASP A 205 -6.03 18.38 10.50
CA ASP A 205 -6.91 19.53 10.24
C ASP A 205 -8.06 19.15 9.27
N LYS A 206 -7.75 18.40 8.20
CA LYS A 206 -8.76 17.89 7.25
C LYS A 206 -9.74 16.92 7.91
N LEU A 207 -9.25 15.97 8.71
CA LEU A 207 -10.08 14.99 9.39
C LEU A 207 -11.01 15.62 10.43
N GLN A 208 -10.53 16.61 11.19
CA GLN A 208 -11.32 17.37 12.14
C GLN A 208 -12.39 18.25 11.45
N LYS A 209 -12.10 18.73 10.24
CA LYS A 209 -13.06 19.49 9.43
C LYS A 209 -14.16 18.62 8.82
N TYR A 210 -13.78 17.56 8.09
CA TYR A 210 -14.72 16.78 7.26
C TYR A 210 -15.36 15.60 8.00
N LYS A 211 -14.74 15.13 9.09
CA LYS A 211 -15.27 14.13 10.02
C LYS A 211 -15.88 12.89 9.32
N PRO A 212 -15.11 12.18 8.47
CA PRO A 212 -15.60 10.93 7.88
C PRO A 212 -15.88 9.90 8.99
N LEU A 213 -16.73 8.89 8.76
CA LEU A 213 -16.90 7.82 9.76
C LEU A 213 -15.58 7.07 9.97
N ILE A 214 -14.87 6.76 8.88
CA ILE A 214 -13.63 5.98 8.88
C ILE A 214 -12.51 6.73 8.13
N ALA A 215 -11.39 6.97 8.81
CA ALA A 215 -10.12 7.39 8.21
C ALA A 215 -9.30 6.14 7.83
N ALA A 216 -9.31 5.78 6.55
CA ALA A 216 -8.71 4.54 6.06
C ALA A 216 -7.30 4.79 5.47
N PHE A 217 -6.27 4.46 6.25
CA PHE A 217 -4.87 4.64 5.89
C PHE A 217 -4.39 3.55 4.94
N ASN A 218 -4.12 3.93 3.70
CA ASN A 218 -3.60 3.06 2.64
C ASN A 218 -2.06 2.97 2.70
N GLY A 219 -1.56 2.36 3.78
CA GLY A 219 -0.14 2.12 3.99
C GLY A 219 0.30 2.26 5.44
N LYS A 220 1.00 1.23 5.95
CA LYS A 220 1.50 1.17 7.34
C LYS A 220 2.42 2.32 7.73
N GLY A 221 3.39 2.67 6.87
CA GLY A 221 4.40 3.69 7.21
C GLY A 221 3.84 5.10 7.46
N ILE A 222 2.78 5.50 6.77
CA ILE A 222 2.15 6.81 7.03
C ILE A 222 1.34 6.81 8.33
N TYR A 223 0.68 5.69 8.65
CA TYR A 223 -0.05 5.57 9.90
C TYR A 223 0.87 5.49 11.10
N GLU A 224 2.04 4.85 10.98
CA GLU A 224 3.09 4.86 12.02
C GLU A 224 3.47 6.28 12.43
N ILE A 225 3.71 7.13 11.44
CA ILE A 225 4.08 8.53 11.67
C ILE A 225 2.89 9.31 12.21
N PHE A 226 1.73 9.20 11.59
CA PHE A 226 0.50 9.87 12.05
C PHE A 226 0.16 9.50 13.51
N CYS A 227 0.17 8.21 13.84
CA CYS A 227 -0.14 7.71 15.17
C CYS A 227 0.84 8.26 16.22
N LYS A 228 2.14 8.30 15.90
CA LYS A 228 3.14 8.86 16.80
C LYS A 228 2.94 10.36 17.02
N GLU A 229 2.69 11.13 15.97
CA GLU A 229 2.58 12.59 16.07
C GLU A 229 1.24 13.03 16.67
N THR A 230 0.14 12.34 16.35
CA THR A 230 -1.21 12.70 16.81
C THR A 230 -1.55 12.11 18.17
N PHE A 231 -1.13 10.88 18.47
CA PHE A 231 -1.48 10.19 19.72
C PHE A 231 -0.32 10.06 20.71
N GLY A 232 0.90 10.44 20.31
CA GLY A 232 2.09 10.31 21.16
C GLY A 232 2.55 8.85 21.35
N VAL A 233 1.98 7.89 20.63
CA VAL A 233 2.25 6.46 20.80
C VAL A 233 3.22 5.97 19.73
N LYS A 234 4.36 5.43 20.16
CA LYS A 234 5.21 4.60 19.29
C LYS A 234 4.58 3.22 19.18
N ALA A 235 3.80 2.99 18.14
CA ALA A 235 3.14 1.73 17.94
C ALA A 235 4.16 0.67 17.48
N LYS A 236 4.75 -0.05 18.45
CA LYS A 236 5.81 -1.04 18.21
C LYS A 236 5.31 -2.26 17.43
N ASN A 237 4.01 -2.55 17.48
CA ASN A 237 3.36 -3.65 16.77
C ASN A 237 2.02 -3.18 16.19
N LEU A 238 2.04 -2.38 15.12
CA LEU A 238 0.81 -2.04 14.42
C LEU A 238 0.28 -3.22 13.63
N GLU A 239 -0.93 -3.63 13.98
CA GLU A 239 -1.74 -4.56 13.22
C GLU A 239 -2.59 -3.81 12.20
N PHE A 240 -2.89 -4.47 11.08
CA PHE A 240 -3.85 -3.96 10.11
C PHE A 240 -5.27 -4.06 10.68
N GLY A 241 -6.20 -3.29 10.12
CA GLY A 241 -7.59 -3.23 10.56
C GLY A 241 -7.91 -2.02 11.43
N LEU A 242 -8.99 -2.13 12.21
CA LEU A 242 -9.45 -1.08 13.11
C LEU A 242 -8.40 -0.80 14.19
N GLN A 243 -8.13 0.48 14.42
CA GLN A 243 -7.14 0.93 15.39
C GLN A 243 -7.82 1.41 16.68
N PRO A 244 -7.17 1.32 17.84
CA PRO A 244 -7.76 1.68 19.13
C PRO A 244 -7.87 3.20 19.37
N TYR A 245 -7.66 4.01 18.33
CA TYR A 245 -7.64 5.47 18.42
C TYR A 245 -8.66 6.08 17.47
N LYS A 246 -9.37 7.09 17.98
CA LYS A 246 -10.21 8.00 17.20
C LYS A 246 -9.46 9.28 16.92
N ILE A 247 -9.78 9.94 15.81
CA ILE A 247 -9.23 11.26 15.51
C ILE A 247 -9.67 12.25 16.61
N PRO A 248 -8.75 13.02 17.21
CA PRO A 248 -9.06 13.94 18.29
C PRO A 248 -10.21 14.88 17.93
N GLU A 249 -11.13 15.11 18.89
CA GLU A 249 -12.30 16.00 18.74
C GLU A 249 -13.37 15.50 17.73
N THR A 250 -13.29 14.23 17.35
CA THR A 250 -14.26 13.60 16.42
C THR A 250 -14.60 12.18 16.83
N GLU A 251 -15.63 11.61 16.19
CA GLU A 251 -15.95 10.18 16.27
C GLU A 251 -15.29 9.35 15.17
N THR A 252 -14.45 9.96 14.31
CA THR A 252 -13.79 9.29 13.20
C THR A 252 -12.83 8.21 13.71
N VAL A 253 -13.08 6.95 13.34
CA VAL A 253 -12.19 5.83 13.67
C VAL A 253 -11.05 5.72 12.66
N CYS A 254 -9.89 5.21 13.09
CA CYS A 254 -8.77 4.94 12.19
C CYS A 254 -8.76 3.47 11.76
N TYR A 255 -8.58 3.23 10.46
CA TYR A 255 -8.47 1.89 9.88
C TYR A 255 -7.19 1.77 9.07
N LEU A 256 -6.37 0.75 9.31
CA LEU A 256 -5.07 0.59 8.66
C LEU A 256 -5.10 -0.55 7.63
N MET A 257 -4.66 -0.25 6.41
CA MET A 257 -4.56 -1.22 5.30
C MET A 257 -3.11 -1.32 4.78
N PRO A 258 -2.74 -2.46 4.16
CA PRO A 258 -1.51 -2.50 3.36
C PRO A 258 -1.61 -1.53 2.18
N SER A 259 -0.46 -1.05 1.71
CA SER A 259 -0.44 -0.15 0.55
C SER A 259 -1.00 -0.85 -0.69
N SER A 260 -1.91 -0.22 -1.40
CA SER A 260 -2.48 -0.70 -2.66
C SER A 260 -1.46 -0.74 -3.80
N SER A 261 -0.31 -0.07 -3.66
CA SER A 261 0.79 -0.09 -4.61
C SER A 261 1.31 -1.52 -4.86
N PRO A 262 1.63 -1.89 -6.11
CA PRO A 262 2.23 -3.19 -6.42
C PRO A 262 3.65 -3.33 -5.84
N ARG A 263 4.26 -2.21 -5.42
CA ARG A 263 5.57 -2.21 -4.73
C ARG A 263 5.52 -2.77 -3.30
N CYS A 264 4.33 -3.06 -2.77
CA CYS A 264 4.18 -3.67 -1.45
C CYS A 264 4.59 -5.14 -1.51
N ALA A 265 5.85 -5.43 -1.20
CA ALA A 265 6.41 -6.78 -1.32
C ALA A 265 5.81 -7.79 -0.33
N GLN A 266 5.20 -7.32 0.77
CA GLN A 266 4.51 -8.17 1.74
C GLN A 266 3.15 -8.67 1.23
N PHE A 267 2.51 -7.95 0.30
CA PHE A 267 1.19 -8.30 -0.25
C PHE A 267 1.26 -8.17 -1.79
N PRO A 268 1.81 -9.20 -2.47
CA PRO A 268 2.22 -9.09 -3.87
C PRO A 268 1.07 -8.89 -4.86
N ARG A 269 -0.12 -9.43 -4.59
CA ARG A 269 -1.27 -9.42 -5.50
C ARG A 269 -2.43 -8.60 -4.95
N ALA A 270 -3.41 -8.31 -5.80
CA ALA A 270 -4.65 -7.67 -5.35
C ALA A 270 -5.41 -8.55 -4.36
N GLN A 271 -5.55 -9.85 -4.65
CA GLN A 271 -6.23 -10.81 -3.78
C GLN A 271 -5.64 -10.87 -2.37
N ASP A 272 -4.32 -10.67 -2.25
CA ASP A 272 -3.65 -10.69 -0.94
C ASP A 272 -4.01 -9.47 -0.07
N LYS A 273 -4.69 -8.47 -0.64
CA LYS A 273 -5.12 -7.23 0.03
C LYS A 273 -6.63 -7.12 0.18
N VAL A 274 -7.42 -7.90 -0.58
CA VAL A 274 -8.89 -7.79 -0.63
C VAL A 274 -9.50 -7.99 0.76
N HIS A 275 -8.94 -8.88 1.58
CA HIS A 275 -9.36 -9.12 2.96
C HIS A 275 -9.56 -7.81 3.76
N PHE A 276 -8.60 -6.88 3.68
CA PHE A 276 -8.67 -5.62 4.42
C PHE A 276 -9.77 -4.68 3.90
N TYR A 277 -10.13 -4.78 2.62
CA TYR A 277 -11.24 -4.02 2.05
C TYR A 277 -12.59 -4.65 2.42
N ILE A 278 -12.68 -5.98 2.51
CA ILE A 278 -13.87 -6.69 3.03
C ILE A 278 -14.11 -6.28 4.48
N LYS A 279 -13.07 -6.32 5.33
CA LYS A 279 -13.17 -5.89 6.73
C LYS A 279 -13.45 -4.40 6.89
N LEU A 280 -12.96 -3.55 6.00
CA LEU A 280 -13.35 -2.13 5.95
C LEU A 280 -14.85 -1.96 5.62
N LYS A 281 -15.37 -2.74 4.67
CA LYS A 281 -16.81 -2.75 4.34
C LYS A 281 -17.66 -3.21 5.53
N GLU A 282 -17.29 -4.30 6.17
CA GLU A 282 -17.99 -4.82 7.36
C GLU A 282 -18.03 -3.76 8.48
N LEU A 283 -16.90 -3.10 8.76
CA LEU A 283 -16.85 -2.01 9.73
C LEU A 283 -17.78 -0.86 9.35
N ARG A 284 -17.76 -0.44 8.08
CA ARG A 284 -18.66 0.60 7.58
C ARG A 284 -20.12 0.23 7.78
N ASP A 285 -20.49 -0.98 7.33
CA ASP A 285 -21.86 -1.48 7.41
C ASP A 285 -22.33 -1.57 8.88
N GLN A 286 -21.47 -2.07 9.79
CA GLN A 286 -21.72 -2.11 11.22
C GLN A 286 -21.94 -0.71 11.82
N MET A 287 -21.08 0.27 11.49
CA MET A 287 -21.21 1.65 12.00
C MET A 287 -22.47 2.35 11.49
N LYS A 288 -23.00 1.94 10.32
CA LYS A 288 -24.26 2.44 9.76
C LYS A 288 -25.49 1.67 10.24
N GLY A 289 -25.32 0.65 11.08
CA GLY A 289 -26.42 -0.21 11.53
C GLY A 289 -27.03 -1.04 10.39
N LEU A 290 -26.28 -1.27 9.31
CA LEU A 290 -26.72 -2.14 8.23
C LEU A 290 -26.60 -3.59 8.68
N VAL A 291 -27.66 -4.37 8.47
CA VAL A 291 -27.67 -5.79 8.82
C VAL A 291 -26.79 -6.53 7.82
N PRO A 292 -25.80 -7.34 8.27
CA PRO A 292 -25.03 -8.19 7.38
C PRO A 292 -25.99 -9.15 6.66
N SER A 293 -26.06 -9.04 5.33
CA SER A 293 -26.93 -9.90 4.50
C SER A 293 -26.31 -11.28 4.21
N HIS A 294 -25.10 -11.56 4.71
CA HIS A 294 -24.26 -12.60 4.15
C HIS A 294 -24.41 -13.93 4.89
N GLU A 295 -24.75 -14.98 4.14
CA GLU A 295 -24.64 -16.37 4.58
C GLU A 295 -23.17 -16.82 4.73
N VAL A 296 -22.25 -16.14 4.03
CA VAL A 296 -20.81 -16.44 4.03
C VAL A 296 -20.01 -15.23 4.52
N VAL A 297 -19.18 -15.44 5.55
CA VAL A 297 -18.31 -14.41 6.13
C VAL A 297 -16.86 -14.84 6.01
N GLU A 298 -16.02 -13.96 5.45
CA GLU A 298 -14.57 -14.19 5.42
C GLU A 298 -13.98 -13.93 6.80
N THR A 299 -13.40 -14.94 7.45
CA THR A 299 -12.84 -14.81 8.80
C THR A 299 -11.35 -14.50 8.79
N GLU A 300 -10.57 -15.31 8.06
CA GLU A 300 -9.12 -15.23 7.99
C GLU A 300 -8.65 -15.42 6.55
N TYR A 301 -7.57 -14.73 6.19
CA TYR A 301 -6.87 -14.89 4.91
C TYR A 301 -5.38 -15.13 5.16
N SER A 302 -4.85 -16.24 4.62
CA SER A 302 -3.42 -16.57 4.66
C SER A 302 -2.94 -17.02 3.29
N PHE A 303 -1.65 -16.83 3.02
CA PHE A 303 -1.03 -17.19 1.75
C PHE A 303 0.47 -17.43 1.92
N ASP A 304 1.05 -18.24 1.02
CA ASP A 304 2.50 -18.37 0.90
C ASP A 304 3.09 -17.17 0.14
N LEU A 305 4.02 -16.47 0.78
CA LEU A 305 4.59 -15.23 0.23
C LEU A 305 5.43 -15.46 -1.03
N GLN A 306 6.17 -16.57 -1.12
CA GLN A 306 7.03 -16.82 -2.28
C GLN A 306 6.18 -17.18 -3.50
N LEU A 307 5.20 -18.07 -3.31
CA LEU A 307 4.25 -18.42 -4.36
C LEU A 307 3.45 -17.20 -4.82
N ALA A 308 3.01 -16.33 -3.91
CA ALA A 308 2.31 -15.11 -4.27
C ALA A 308 3.19 -14.14 -5.07
N LYS A 309 4.49 -14.04 -4.76
CA LYS A 309 5.44 -13.22 -5.54
C LYS A 309 5.67 -13.78 -6.94
N GLU A 310 5.84 -15.10 -7.07
CA GLU A 310 5.97 -15.75 -8.37
C GLU A 310 4.71 -15.58 -9.22
N ASP A 311 3.55 -15.73 -8.60
CA ASP A 311 2.27 -15.56 -9.26
C ASP A 311 2.05 -14.11 -9.71
N ALA A 312 2.38 -13.13 -8.87
CA ALA A 312 2.37 -11.71 -9.25
C ALA A 312 3.28 -11.41 -10.45
N LYS A 313 4.48 -12.02 -10.51
CA LYS A 313 5.37 -11.90 -11.68
C LYS A 313 4.74 -12.47 -12.94
N ARG A 314 4.13 -13.66 -12.85
CA ARG A 314 3.45 -14.28 -14.01
C ARG A 314 2.27 -13.43 -14.51
N ILE A 315 1.49 -12.86 -13.59
CA ILE A 315 0.38 -11.95 -13.93
C ILE A 315 0.93 -10.69 -14.60
N ALA A 316 1.97 -10.07 -14.04
CA ALA A 316 2.57 -8.86 -14.61
C ALA A 316 3.11 -9.09 -16.03
N ILE A 317 3.74 -10.24 -16.30
CA ILE A 317 4.19 -10.60 -17.66
C ILE A 317 3.01 -10.70 -18.62
N LYS A 318 1.90 -11.33 -18.19
CA LYS A 318 0.69 -11.44 -19.01
C LYS A 318 0.03 -10.08 -19.26
N GLU A 319 -0.04 -9.23 -18.23
CA GLU A 319 -0.59 -7.87 -18.35
C GLU A 319 0.28 -6.96 -19.20
N GLU A 320 1.61 -7.13 -19.20
CA GLU A 320 2.52 -6.40 -20.10
C GLU A 320 2.37 -6.82 -21.56
N GLN A 321 2.01 -8.09 -21.82
CA GLN A 321 1.73 -8.61 -23.16
C GLN A 321 0.35 -8.20 -23.69
N VAL A 322 -0.62 -7.93 -22.81
CA VAL A 322 -1.96 -7.48 -23.18
C VAL A 322 -1.98 -5.94 -23.15
N ASP A 323 -1.77 -5.31 -24.30
CA ASP A 323 -2.00 -3.87 -24.52
C ASP A 323 -3.20 -3.65 -25.47
N PRO A 324 -4.45 -3.61 -24.99
CA PRO A 324 -5.64 -3.34 -25.79
C PRO A 324 -5.92 -1.83 -25.94
N GLU A 325 -5.14 -0.95 -25.29
CA GLU A 325 -5.30 0.51 -25.38
C GLU A 325 -4.49 1.12 -26.54
N TYR A 326 -3.66 0.34 -27.25
CA TYR A 326 -3.12 0.76 -28.55
C TYR A 326 -4.21 0.84 -29.65
N GLU A 327 -5.31 0.08 -29.54
CA GLU A 327 -6.39 0.08 -30.56
C GLU A 327 -7.58 1.00 -30.26
N SER A 328 -7.83 1.40 -29.01
CA SER A 328 -9.04 2.15 -28.65
C SER A 328 -8.84 3.68 -28.53
N CYS A 329 -7.59 4.17 -28.50
CA CYS A 329 -7.30 5.61 -28.39
C CYS A 329 -7.21 6.35 -29.75
N SER A 330 -7.32 5.67 -30.89
CA SER A 330 -7.47 6.30 -32.21
C SER A 330 -8.94 6.48 -32.58
N GLY A 331 -9.69 7.18 -31.73
CA GLY A 331 -11.01 7.69 -32.06
C GLY A 331 -10.91 8.75 -33.16
N LEU A 332 -10.77 8.34 -34.42
CA LEU A 332 -11.08 9.18 -35.56
C LEU A 332 -12.62 9.27 -35.67
N PRO A 333 -13.20 10.45 -35.90
CA PRO A 333 -14.63 10.55 -36.14
C PRO A 333 -14.98 9.81 -37.42
N ASN A 334 -15.96 8.91 -37.36
CA ASN A 334 -16.65 8.41 -38.54
C ASN A 334 -17.22 9.62 -39.31
N GLU A 335 -16.56 10.03 -40.39
CA GLU A 335 -17.16 10.91 -41.38
C GLU A 335 -18.37 10.22 -41.98
N VAL A 336 -19.55 10.71 -41.60
CA VAL A 336 -20.81 10.44 -42.25
C VAL A 336 -20.69 10.93 -43.70
N LYS A 337 -20.54 9.99 -44.64
CA LYS A 337 -20.76 10.27 -46.07
C LYS A 337 -22.24 10.59 -46.28
N GLN A 338 -22.61 11.86 -46.15
CA GLN A 338 -23.72 12.42 -46.89
C GLN A 338 -23.22 12.77 -48.30
N SER A 339 -23.53 11.93 -49.28
CA SER A 339 -23.51 12.32 -50.69
C SER A 339 -24.94 12.45 -51.20
N SER A 340 -25.30 13.71 -51.38
CA SER A 340 -26.43 14.30 -52.09
C SER A 340 -27.01 13.50 -53.27
N ASN A 341 -28.34 13.33 -53.22
CA ASN A 341 -29.17 13.22 -54.41
C ASN A 341 -29.27 14.59 -55.08
N ILE A 342 -28.73 14.76 -56.28
CA ILE A 342 -29.17 15.77 -57.28
C ILE A 342 -29.10 15.12 -58.67
N THR A 343 -30.30 14.96 -59.23
CA THR A 343 -30.76 14.83 -60.63
C THR A 343 -29.77 14.73 -61.79
N ASP A 344 -30.02 13.75 -62.67
CA ASP A 344 -30.43 13.97 -64.07
C ASP A 344 -31.51 12.95 -64.46
#